data_AF-A0A9R1D943-F1
#
_entry.id   AF-A0A9R1D943-F1
#
_cell.length_a   1.000
_cell.length_b   1.000
_cell.length_c   1.000
_cell.angle_alpha   90.00
_cell.angle_beta   90.00
_cell.angle_gamma   90.00
#
_symmetry.space_group_name_H-M   'P 1'
#
loop_
_entity.id
_entity.type
_entity.pdbx_description
1 polymer ?
#
loop_
_entity_poly.entity_id
_entity_poly.type
_entity_poly.pdbx_seq_one_letter_code
_entity_poly.pdbx_strand_id
1 'polypeptide(L)'
;MVRSETLESWLSTTEVRFTTVLNAVECTFEIELIEGLFKGNITVGIADKARKLDNEQPIVIHDSTADGVVTSNESGVIKLRRSVITICLERTVMFHIDNEAAGVCAERTFDFTPRRTGADELEITCGAGKFGFKVVWSLMDFRL
;
A
#
# COMPACT_ATOMS: atom_id res chain seq x y z
N MET A 1 17.18 6.33 14.98
CA MET A 1 17.00 7.69 15.49
C MET A 1 16.43 8.53 14.36
N VAL A 2 15.23 9.08 14.53
CA VAL A 2 14.64 10.01 13.55
C VAL A 2 15.30 11.36 13.78
N ARG A 3 15.86 11.95 12.72
CA ARG A 3 16.37 13.33 12.69
C ARG A 3 15.31 14.23 12.09
N SER A 4 15.28 15.48 12.53
CA SER A 4 14.40 16.51 11.99
C SER A 4 15.22 17.75 11.68
N GLU A 5 14.99 18.34 10.52
CA GLU A 5 15.53 19.65 10.15
C GLU A 5 14.35 20.57 9.83
N THR A 6 14.40 21.79 10.35
CA THR A 6 13.36 22.80 10.12
C THR A 6 13.96 23.94 9.31
N LEU A 7 13.36 24.23 8.16
CA LEU A 7 13.72 25.36 7.31
C LEU A 7 12.59 26.39 7.35
N GLU A 8 12.90 27.56 7.87
CA GLU A 8 11.97 28.69 7.88
C GLU A 8 12.21 29.60 6.68
N SER A 9 11.12 29.97 6.01
CA SER A 9 11.09 30.96 4.94
C SER A 9 10.02 32.00 5.25
N TRP A 10 10.02 33.12 4.51
CA TRP A 10 9.01 34.16 4.71
C TRP A 10 7.56 33.68 4.47
N LEU A 11 7.37 32.63 3.68
CA LEU A 11 6.06 32.12 3.27
C LEU A 11 5.64 30.84 3.99
N SER A 12 6.57 30.11 4.61
CA SER A 12 6.27 28.84 5.28
C SER A 12 7.44 28.35 6.15
N THR A 13 7.11 27.51 7.12
CA THR A 13 8.05 26.68 7.86
C THR A 13 7.91 25.24 7.38
N THR A 14 9.00 24.66 6.89
CA THR A 14 9.05 23.26 6.43
C THR A 14 9.83 22.44 7.44
N GLU A 15 9.20 21.39 7.99
CA GLU A 15 9.88 20.39 8.82
C GLU A 15 10.14 19.12 7.99
N VAL A 16 11.41 18.74 7.86
CA VAL A 16 11.84 17.50 7.20
C VAL A 16 12.26 16.50 8.27
N ARG A 17 11.54 15.39 8.39
CA ARG A 17 11.91 14.27 9.27
C ARG A 17 12.46 13.12 8.45
N PHE A 18 13.63 12.61 8.81
CA PHE A 18 14.28 11.50 8.12
C PHE A 18 14.93 10.52 9.09
N THR A 19 15.08 9.27 8.66
CA THR A 19 15.83 8.27 9.40
C THR A 19 16.51 7.31 8.43
N THR A 20 17.70 6.82 8.79
CA THR A 20 18.38 5.81 7.98
C THR A 20 17.75 4.46 8.24
N VAL A 21 17.21 3.86 7.18
CA VAL A 21 16.69 2.49 7.19
C VAL A 21 17.73 1.61 6.51
N LEU A 22 18.32 0.67 7.28
CA LEU A 22 19.20 -0.36 6.71
C LEU A 22 18.34 -1.34 5.92
N ASN A 23 18.86 -1.90 4.83
CA ASN A 23 18.12 -2.87 4.00
C ASN A 23 16.75 -2.34 3.51
N ALA A 24 16.68 -1.05 3.17
CA ALA A 24 15.48 -0.44 2.61
C ALA A 24 15.20 -1.00 1.21
N VAL A 25 13.93 -1.30 0.96
CA VAL A 25 13.40 -1.79 -0.30
C VAL A 25 12.22 -0.92 -0.71
N GLU A 26 12.20 -0.54 -1.98
CA GLU A 26 11.04 0.02 -2.64
C GLU A 26 10.04 -1.08 -2.96
N CYS A 27 8.81 -0.90 -2.51
CA CYS A 27 7.66 -1.73 -2.81
C CYS A 27 6.72 -0.96 -3.72
N THR A 28 6.76 -1.28 -5.01
CA THR A 28 5.83 -0.74 -6.01
C THR A 28 4.70 -1.72 -6.20
N PHE A 29 3.45 -1.26 -6.25
CA PHE A 29 2.30 -2.14 -6.43
C PHE A 29 1.25 -1.59 -7.38
N GLU A 30 0.60 -2.51 -8.08
CA GLU A 30 -0.53 -2.32 -8.97
C GLU A 30 -1.68 -3.22 -8.53
N ILE A 31 -2.91 -2.74 -8.65
CA ILE A 31 -4.11 -3.48 -8.26
C ILE A 31 -5.14 -3.37 -9.39
N GLU A 32 -5.69 -4.52 -9.77
CA GLU A 32 -6.74 -4.64 -10.79
C GLU A 32 -7.92 -5.41 -10.24
N LEU A 33 -9.14 -4.96 -10.55
CA LEU A 33 -10.37 -5.72 -10.36
C LEU A 33 -10.60 -6.60 -11.60
N ILE A 34 -10.26 -7.87 -11.47
CA ILE A 34 -10.36 -8.89 -12.53
C ILE A 34 -11.83 -9.21 -12.81
N GLU A 35 -12.65 -9.35 -11.77
CA GLU A 35 -14.09 -9.67 -11.90
C GLU A 35 -14.92 -8.90 -10.87
N GLY A 36 -16.11 -8.44 -11.30
CA GLY A 36 -17.17 -7.95 -10.43
C GLY A 36 -17.15 -6.44 -10.18
N LEU A 37 -17.47 -6.06 -8.93
CA LEU A 37 -17.66 -4.68 -8.50
C LEU A 37 -16.86 -4.42 -7.22
N PHE A 38 -16.18 -3.28 -7.19
CA PHE A 38 -15.52 -2.78 -5.99
C PHE A 38 -16.06 -1.42 -5.58
N LYS A 39 -16.63 -1.38 -4.37
CA LYS A 39 -17.05 -0.15 -3.68
C LYS A 39 -16.59 -0.26 -2.22
N GLY A 40 -15.61 0.52 -1.84
CA GLY A 40 -15.09 0.58 -0.49
C GLY A 40 -13.71 1.20 -0.47
N ASN A 41 -12.82 0.74 0.40
CA ASN A 41 -11.47 1.27 0.50
C ASN A 41 -10.41 0.16 0.50
N ILE A 42 -9.20 0.55 0.09
CA ILE A 42 -8.00 -0.27 0.20
C ILE A 42 -6.98 0.53 0.97
N THR A 43 -6.40 -0.09 1.98
CA THR A 43 -5.30 0.48 2.75
C THR A 43 -4.07 -0.40 2.66
N VAL A 44 -2.91 0.25 2.77
CA VAL A 44 -1.60 -0.42 2.86
C VAL A 44 -0.88 0.06 4.11
N GLY A 45 -0.36 -0.88 4.88
CA GLY A 45 0.40 -0.63 6.10
C GLY A 45 1.70 -1.42 6.12
N ILE A 46 2.55 -1.09 7.09
CA ILE A 46 3.78 -1.82 7.37
C ILE A 46 3.61 -2.46 8.75
N ALA A 47 3.72 -3.78 8.81
CA ALA A 47 3.69 -4.52 10.07
C ALA A 47 5.08 -5.05 10.43
N ASP A 48 5.40 -5.04 11.72
CA ASP A 48 6.61 -5.66 12.25
C ASP A 48 6.30 -7.14 12.59
N LYS A 49 7.15 -8.06 12.12
CA LYS A 49 6.98 -9.51 12.32
C LYS A 49 7.03 -9.91 13.81
N ALA A 50 7.74 -9.14 14.63
CA ALA A 50 7.99 -9.46 16.05
C ALA A 50 7.24 -8.56 17.02
N ARG A 51 6.87 -7.35 16.58
CA ARG A 51 6.13 -6.38 17.40
C ARG A 51 4.81 -6.13 16.71
N LYS A 52 3.69 -6.47 17.35
CA LYS A 52 2.38 -5.88 17.04
C LYS A 52 2.43 -4.39 17.39
N LEU A 53 3.22 -3.62 16.66
CA LEU A 53 3.32 -2.19 16.83
C LEU A 53 2.36 -1.58 15.81
N ASP A 54 1.09 -1.54 16.21
CA ASP A 54 -0.05 -0.94 15.52
C ASP A 54 0.07 0.61 15.42
N ASN A 55 1.29 1.16 15.41
CA ASN A 55 1.54 2.60 15.49
C ASN A 55 1.70 3.26 14.11
N GLU A 56 1.82 2.49 13.03
CA GLU A 56 1.80 3.07 11.68
C GLU A 56 0.37 3.05 11.16
N GLN A 57 -0.25 4.24 11.13
CA GLN A 57 -1.57 4.39 10.54
C GLN A 57 -1.52 3.91 9.08
N PRO A 58 -2.36 2.95 8.68
CA PRO A 58 -2.35 2.45 7.33
C PRO A 58 -2.73 3.58 6.36
N ILE A 59 -2.07 3.60 5.22
CA ILE A 59 -2.28 4.59 4.17
C ILE A 59 -3.46 4.13 3.34
N VAL A 60 -4.50 4.96 3.24
CA VAL A 60 -5.58 4.74 2.27
C VAL A 60 -5.02 4.97 0.86
N ILE A 61 -4.94 3.91 0.07
CA ILE A 61 -4.43 3.94 -1.31
C ILE A 61 -5.56 4.04 -2.34
N HIS A 62 -6.78 3.67 -1.97
CA HIS A 62 -7.99 3.91 -2.75
C HIS A 62 -9.21 4.02 -1.82
N ASP A 63 -10.11 4.95 -2.10
CA ASP A 63 -11.42 5.07 -1.43
C ASP A 63 -12.47 5.46 -2.47
N SER A 64 -13.42 4.55 -2.72
CA SER A 64 -14.46 4.72 -3.74
C SER A 64 -15.35 5.95 -3.54
N THR A 65 -15.44 6.50 -2.32
CA THR A 65 -16.18 7.73 -2.03
C THR A 65 -15.57 8.93 -2.76
N ALA A 66 -14.26 8.93 -2.95
CA ALA A 66 -13.51 10.04 -3.54
C ALA A 66 -12.83 9.67 -4.87
N ASP A 67 -12.45 8.41 -5.05
CA ASP A 67 -11.73 7.91 -6.23
C ASP A 67 -12.66 7.20 -7.23
N GLY A 68 -13.92 6.97 -6.84
CA GLY A 68 -14.96 6.34 -7.66
C GLY A 68 -15.05 4.82 -7.48
N VAL A 69 -16.22 4.29 -7.81
CA VAL A 69 -16.48 2.83 -7.84
C VAL A 69 -15.78 2.21 -9.04
N VAL A 70 -15.22 1.00 -8.87
CA VAL A 70 -14.51 0.29 -9.95
C VAL A 70 -15.33 -0.93 -10.38
N THR A 71 -15.45 -1.13 -11.70
CA THR A 71 -16.12 -2.30 -12.29
C THR A 71 -15.17 -3.04 -13.22
N SER A 72 -15.26 -4.37 -13.26
CA SER A 72 -14.45 -5.18 -14.19
C SER A 72 -14.91 -5.06 -15.65
N ASN A 73 -16.12 -4.55 -15.89
CA ASN A 73 -16.68 -4.42 -17.24
C ASN A 73 -16.08 -3.25 -18.03
N GLU A 74 -15.32 -2.38 -17.35
CA GLU A 74 -14.60 -1.27 -17.92
C GLU A 74 -13.10 -1.59 -17.94
N SER A 75 -12.28 -0.74 -17.31
CA SER A 75 -10.83 -0.94 -17.25
C SER A 75 -10.40 -1.93 -16.16
N GLY A 76 -11.19 -2.13 -15.10
CA GLY A 76 -10.77 -2.89 -13.90
C GLY A 76 -9.63 -2.26 -13.09
N VAL A 77 -8.85 -1.33 -13.67
CA VAL A 77 -7.70 -0.68 -13.03
C VAL A 77 -8.15 0.15 -11.83
N ILE A 78 -7.61 -0.18 -10.66
CA ILE A 78 -7.83 0.60 -9.44
C ILE A 78 -6.79 1.72 -9.40
N LYS A 79 -7.23 2.97 -9.56
CA LYS A 79 -6.35 4.14 -9.44
C LYS A 79 -5.92 4.31 -8.00
N LEU A 80 -4.60 4.29 -7.78
CA LEU A 80 -3.99 4.40 -6.46
C LEU A 80 -3.50 5.82 -6.20
N ARG A 81 -3.78 6.34 -5.00
CA ARG A 81 -3.22 7.62 -4.51
C ARG A 81 -1.72 7.52 -4.22
N ARG A 82 -1.27 6.32 -3.86
CA ARG A 82 0.14 5.93 -3.71
C ARG A 82 0.29 4.50 -4.19
N SER A 83 1.23 4.29 -5.11
CA SER A 83 1.60 2.97 -5.64
C SER A 83 2.99 2.53 -5.20
N VAL A 84 3.67 3.32 -4.38
CA VAL A 84 5.03 3.05 -3.91
C VAL A 84 5.11 3.32 -2.42
N ILE A 85 5.70 2.38 -1.68
CA ILE A 85 6.09 2.54 -0.28
C ILE A 85 7.52 2.04 -0.06
N THR A 86 8.23 2.63 0.90
CA THR A 86 9.56 2.16 1.30
C THR A 86 9.44 1.34 2.59
N ILE A 87 10.04 0.15 2.61
CA ILE A 87 9.98 -0.78 3.73
C ILE A 87 11.37 -1.39 4.02
N CYS A 88 11.59 -1.79 5.26
CA CYS A 88 12.77 -2.55 5.69
C CYS A 88 12.56 -4.06 5.43
N LEU A 89 13.57 -4.81 5.00
CA LEU A 89 13.46 -6.27 4.72
C LEU A 89 12.91 -7.10 5.90
N GLU A 90 13.08 -6.63 7.13
CA GLU A 90 12.67 -7.31 8.36
C GLU A 90 11.18 -7.14 8.69
N ARG A 91 10.46 -6.30 7.93
CA ARG A 91 9.02 -6.02 8.10
C ARG A 91 8.18 -6.63 6.97
N THR A 92 6.86 -6.50 7.04
CA THR A 92 5.93 -6.96 5.99
C THR A 92 5.03 -5.82 5.52
N VAL A 93 4.69 -5.84 4.23
CA VAL A 93 3.66 -4.96 3.68
C VAL A 93 2.32 -5.65 3.85
N MET A 94 1.35 -4.98 4.45
CA MET A 94 0.02 -5.51 4.70
C MET A 94 -1.01 -4.71 3.92
N PHE A 95 -1.86 -5.40 3.18
CA PHE A 95 -3.02 -4.82 2.51
C PHE A 95 -4.28 -5.19 3.29
N HIS A 96 -5.19 -4.23 3.38
CA HIS A 96 -6.54 -4.45 3.87
C HIS A 96 -7.53 -3.89 2.85
N ILE A 97 -8.55 -4.69 2.53
CA ILE A 97 -9.62 -4.35 1.59
C ILE A 97 -10.93 -4.45 2.34
N ASP A 98 -11.71 -3.39 2.26
CA ASP A 98 -13.12 -3.37 2.62
C ASP A 98 -13.94 -3.19 1.35
N ASN A 99 -14.79 -4.16 1.03
CA ASN A 99 -15.65 -4.16 -0.16
C ASN A 99 -17.13 -4.26 0.22
N GLU A 100 -17.84 -3.14 0.09
CA GLU A 100 -19.28 -2.95 0.25
C GLU A 100 -19.99 -2.91 -1.12
N ALA A 101 -19.92 -4.01 -1.87
CA ALA A 101 -20.50 -4.10 -3.21
C ALA A 101 -21.68 -5.09 -3.26
N ALA A 102 -22.67 -4.78 -4.10
CA ALA A 102 -23.82 -5.66 -4.39
C ALA A 102 -24.59 -6.16 -3.15
N GLY A 103 -24.66 -5.35 -2.08
CA GLY A 103 -25.34 -5.71 -0.83
C GLY A 103 -24.56 -6.66 0.07
N VAL A 104 -23.29 -6.94 -0.25
CA VAL A 104 -22.35 -7.71 0.57
C VAL A 104 -21.27 -6.78 1.09
N CYS A 105 -21.02 -6.83 2.40
CA CYS A 105 -19.85 -6.23 3.02
C CYS A 105 -18.87 -7.35 3.34
N ALA A 106 -17.65 -7.24 2.82
CA ALA A 106 -16.60 -8.22 3.03
C ALA A 106 -15.27 -7.52 3.26
N GLU A 107 -14.49 -8.06 4.19
CA GLU A 107 -13.16 -7.57 4.51
C GLU A 107 -12.12 -8.66 4.27
N ARG A 108 -10.93 -8.26 3.81
CA ARG A 108 -9.76 -9.15 3.66
C ARG A 108 -8.48 -8.44 4.06
N THR A 109 -7.62 -9.15 4.77
CA THR A 109 -6.26 -8.74 5.10
C THR A 109 -5.27 -9.81 4.71
N PHE A 110 -4.15 -9.40 4.11
CA PHE A 110 -3.07 -10.27 3.68
C PHE A 110 -1.77 -9.46 3.59
N ASP A 111 -0.64 -10.17 3.55
CA ASP A 111 0.68 -9.55 3.55
C ASP A 111 1.59 -10.10 2.45
N PHE A 112 2.61 -9.30 2.13
CA PHE A 112 3.75 -9.73 1.36
C PHE A 112 5.03 -9.52 2.19
N THR A 113 5.90 -10.53 2.13
CA THR A 113 7.26 -10.42 2.68
C THR A 113 8.18 -9.77 1.64
N PRO A 114 8.85 -8.65 1.97
CA PRO A 114 9.76 -7.97 1.08
C PRO A 114 10.90 -8.88 0.61
N ARG A 115 11.35 -8.65 -0.62
CA ARG A 115 12.56 -9.24 -1.19
C ARG A 115 13.52 -8.16 -1.62
N ARG A 116 14.80 -8.49 -1.82
CA ARG A 116 15.77 -7.52 -2.34
C ARG A 116 15.40 -7.09 -3.75
N THR A 117 14.94 -8.02 -4.58
CA THR A 117 14.47 -7.77 -5.94
C THR A 117 13.39 -8.78 -6.30
N GLY A 118 12.62 -8.51 -7.35
CA GLY A 118 11.65 -9.44 -7.94
C GLY A 118 10.22 -8.95 -7.84
N ALA A 119 9.25 -9.83 -8.14
CA ALA A 119 7.83 -9.50 -8.13
C ALA A 119 6.99 -10.64 -7.54
N ASP A 120 5.94 -10.28 -6.80
CA ASP A 120 4.89 -11.18 -6.34
C ASP A 120 3.60 -10.85 -7.07
N GLU A 121 2.84 -11.89 -7.38
CA GLU A 121 1.48 -11.77 -7.91
C GLU A 121 0.54 -12.57 -7.02
N LEU A 122 -0.63 -12.01 -6.72
CA LEU A 122 -1.63 -12.63 -5.88
C LEU A 122 -3.03 -12.28 -6.37
N GLU A 123 -3.85 -13.29 -6.58
CA GLU A 123 -5.28 -13.11 -6.78
C GLU A 123 -6.03 -13.37 -5.48
N ILE A 124 -6.98 -12.51 -5.15
CA ILE A 124 -7.87 -12.70 -4.00
C ILE A 124 -9.32 -12.38 -4.35
N THR A 125 -10.25 -12.99 -3.63
CA THR A 125 -11.67 -12.63 -3.69
C THR A 125 -12.05 -11.91 -2.40
N CYS A 126 -12.76 -10.79 -2.52
CA CYS A 126 -13.32 -10.03 -1.41
C CYS A 126 -14.73 -9.56 -1.80
N GLY A 127 -15.76 -10.15 -1.18
CA GLY A 127 -17.16 -9.85 -1.49
C GLY A 127 -17.49 -10.17 -2.95
N ALA A 128 -18.04 -9.19 -3.66
CA ALA A 128 -18.41 -9.29 -5.06
C ALA A 128 -17.27 -8.96 -6.04
N GLY A 129 -16.01 -8.92 -5.58
CA GLY A 129 -14.85 -8.57 -6.39
C GLY A 129 -13.76 -9.64 -6.34
N LYS A 130 -13.16 -9.92 -7.50
CA LYS A 130 -11.90 -10.67 -7.64
C LYS A 130 -10.79 -9.69 -8.03
N PHE A 131 -9.72 -9.65 -7.26
CA PHE A 131 -8.64 -8.68 -7.38
C PHE A 131 -7.33 -9.37 -7.74
N GLY A 132 -6.56 -8.75 -8.63
CA GLY A 132 -5.17 -9.08 -8.93
C GLY A 132 -4.25 -8.04 -8.31
N PHE A 133 -3.27 -8.51 -7.54
CA PHE A 133 -2.20 -7.69 -6.98
C PHE A 133 -0.90 -8.06 -7.64
N LYS A 134 -0.14 -7.04 -8.05
CA LYS A 134 1.25 -7.19 -8.48
C LYS A 134 2.11 -6.30 -7.62
N VAL A 135 3.11 -6.88 -6.96
CA VAL A 135 4.03 -6.17 -6.08
C VAL A 135 5.46 -6.39 -6.56
N VAL A 136 6.18 -5.32 -6.85
CA VAL A 136 7.57 -5.32 -7.31
C VAL A 136 8.46 -4.78 -6.21
N TRP A 137 9.58 -5.46 -6.00
CA TRP A 137 10.59 -5.11 -5.01
C TRP A 137 11.86 -4.61 -5.70
N SER A 138 12.41 -3.51 -5.20
CA SER A 138 13.71 -2.99 -5.63
C SER A 138 14.53 -2.53 -4.44
N LEU A 139 15.71 -3.11 -4.24
CA LEU A 139 16.63 -2.71 -3.17
C LEU A 139 17.06 -1.26 -3.40
N MET A 140 16.88 -0.41 -2.39
CA MET A 140 17.43 0.94 -2.41
C MET A 140 18.91 0.87 -2.00
N ASP A 141 19.78 0.59 -2.98
CA ASP A 141 21.23 0.62 -2.74
C ASP A 141 21.71 2.07 -2.68
N PHE A 142 22.30 2.44 -1.55
CA PHE A 142 22.90 3.76 -1.33
C PHE A 142 24.39 3.80 -1.72
N ARG A 143 24.93 2.70 -2.27
CA ARG A 143 26.32 2.57 -2.72
C ARG A 143 26.38 2.32 -4.24
N LEU A 144 26.01 3.34 -5.01
CA LEU A 144 26.47 3.50 -6.40
C LEU A 144 27.46 4.66 -6.46
#